data_AF-A0ABD0YGL8-F1
#
_entry.id   AF-A0ABD0YGL8-F1
#
_cell.length_a   1.000
_cell.length_b   1.000
_cell.length_c   1.000
_cell.angle_alpha   90.00
_cell.angle_beta   90.00
_cell.angle_gamma   90.00
#
_symmetry.space_group_name_H-M   'P 1'
#
loop_
_entity.id
_entity.type
_entity.pdbx_description
1 polymer ?
#
loop_
_entity_poly.entity_id
_entity_poly.type
_entity_poly.pdbx_seq_one_letter_code
_entity_poly.pdbx_strand_id
1 'polypeptide(L)'
;MASWYNFQNNAVSFGVDTAYLNWNTTFPAISICENESPDKIYESGTKLFGKERNMNTDFYLRDIAFFDGTCYSCKSHCGVTMNCTNDLQYLVRQVRANCTKMLDYCQWNGQPFNCCSHFLPLETETGICYTLNSLHTPTGSSAIEFISNRKTGPGRLNFQVFESVRMFIHAPDDVPYINHPQDEKTVLNWGSVSSLIFHVNEIDNDPTLKYVPVEQRNCRFPNENILKSYRYYSYSACVVDCRAKAQIKLCNCTHHFMPKLGERKITNS
;
A
#
# COMPACT_ATOMS: atom_id res chain seq x y z
N MET A 1 8.32 43.76 -14.70
CA MET A 1 8.36 42.48 -15.45
C MET A 1 8.95 41.34 -14.63
N ALA A 2 10.14 41.50 -14.02
CA ALA A 2 10.75 40.42 -13.20
C ALA A 2 9.93 40.00 -11.97
N SER A 3 9.24 40.92 -11.27
CA SER A 3 8.40 40.57 -10.11
C SER A 3 7.13 39.80 -10.50
N TRP A 4 6.49 40.16 -11.62
CA TRP A 4 5.33 39.44 -12.14
C TRP A 4 5.70 38.05 -12.64
N TYR A 5 6.85 37.91 -13.31
CA TYR A 5 7.38 36.61 -13.73
C TYR A 5 7.73 35.72 -12.53
N ASN A 6 8.37 36.26 -11.49
CA ASN A 6 8.66 35.51 -10.27
C ASN A 6 7.39 35.15 -9.50
N PHE A 7 6.39 36.04 -9.43
CA PHE A 7 5.10 35.69 -8.87
C PHE A 7 4.50 34.50 -9.62
N GLN A 8 4.51 34.51 -10.95
CA GLN A 8 3.91 33.42 -11.74
C GLN A 8 4.69 32.10 -11.74
N ASN A 9 6.01 32.12 -11.58
CA ASN A 9 6.84 30.91 -11.76
C ASN A 9 7.57 30.43 -10.49
N ASN A 10 7.74 31.31 -9.49
CA ASN A 10 8.49 31.06 -8.25
C ASN A 10 7.70 31.53 -7.02
N ALA A 11 6.41 31.16 -6.95
CA ALA A 11 5.47 31.63 -5.92
C ALA A 11 5.68 31.01 -4.52
N VAL A 12 6.49 29.95 -4.42
CA VAL A 12 6.65 29.15 -3.20
C VAL A 12 8.09 29.20 -2.70
N SER A 13 8.26 29.43 -1.40
CA SER A 13 9.55 29.40 -0.70
C SER A 13 9.49 28.44 0.48
N PHE A 14 10.60 27.78 0.79
CA PHE A 14 10.72 26.91 1.95
C PHE A 14 11.47 27.62 3.09
N GLY A 15 10.95 27.52 4.30
CA GLY A 15 11.60 27.97 5.52
C GLY A 15 11.69 26.82 6.53
N VAL A 16 12.72 26.84 7.38
CA VAL A 16 12.83 25.91 8.51
C VAL A 16 12.28 26.64 9.73
N ASP A 17 11.32 26.04 10.43
CA ASP A 17 10.72 26.70 11.59
C ASP A 17 11.61 26.62 12.85
N THR A 18 11.77 25.54 13.60
CA THR A 18 12.49 25.47 14.92
C THR A 18 11.69 25.87 16.15
N ALA A 19 10.59 26.62 16.06
CA ALA A 19 9.71 26.98 17.19
C ALA A 19 8.70 25.88 17.57
N TYR A 20 9.12 24.61 17.57
CA TYR A 20 8.25 23.44 17.70
C TYR A 20 7.85 23.05 19.13
N LEU A 21 7.72 24.01 20.05
CA LEU A 21 7.51 23.70 21.48
C LEU A 21 6.24 22.86 21.75
N ASN A 22 5.21 23.03 20.92
CA ASN A 22 3.92 22.34 21.01
C ASN A 22 3.58 21.50 19.76
N TRP A 23 4.58 21.04 19.00
CA TRP A 23 4.35 20.27 17.78
C TRP A 23 3.92 18.83 18.06
N ASN A 24 2.90 18.37 17.34
CA ASN A 24 2.42 16.99 17.32
C ASN A 24 2.79 16.37 15.99
N THR A 25 3.73 15.41 16.00
CA THR A 25 4.15 14.67 14.81
C THR A 25 3.27 13.47 14.58
N THR A 26 2.71 13.34 13.38
CA THR A 26 1.94 12.17 12.96
C THR A 26 2.89 11.00 12.71
N PHE A 27 2.57 9.83 13.27
CA PHE A 27 3.28 8.60 12.96
C PHE A 27 3.01 8.22 11.49
N PRO A 28 3.98 7.69 10.74
CA PRO A 28 3.73 7.31 9.35
C PRO A 28 2.69 6.19 9.25
N ALA A 29 2.15 6.03 8.04
CA ALA A 29 1.38 4.84 7.72
C ALA A 29 2.29 3.63 7.61
N ILE A 30 1.79 2.49 8.09
CA ILE A 30 2.48 1.20 8.05
C ILE A 30 1.60 0.22 7.28
N SER A 31 2.04 -0.18 6.10
CA SER A 31 1.36 -1.19 5.28
C SER A 31 2.03 -2.54 5.42
N ILE A 32 1.26 -3.56 5.77
CA ILE A 32 1.71 -4.96 5.82
C ILE A 32 1.05 -5.72 4.68
N CYS A 33 1.86 -6.17 3.73
CA CYS A 33 1.43 -6.99 2.61
C CYS A 33 1.96 -8.40 2.80
N GLU A 34 1.14 -9.41 2.62
CA GLU A 34 1.63 -10.79 2.63
C GLU A 34 2.64 -11.03 1.51
N ASN A 35 3.72 -11.73 1.84
CA ASN A 35 4.77 -12.15 0.92
C ASN A 35 4.67 -13.66 0.69
N GLU A 36 5.24 -14.14 -0.42
CA GLU A 36 5.09 -15.55 -0.79
C GLU A 36 5.72 -16.52 0.23
N SER A 37 5.05 -17.65 0.43
CA SER A 37 5.51 -18.76 1.27
C SER A 37 5.32 -20.09 0.53
N PRO A 38 6.39 -20.87 0.28
CA PRO A 38 6.30 -22.13 -0.44
C PRO A 38 5.34 -23.14 0.18
N ASP A 39 5.37 -23.28 1.51
CA ASP A 39 4.50 -24.20 2.25
C ASP A 39 3.02 -23.85 2.03
N LYS A 40 2.71 -22.55 2.09
CA LYS A 40 1.36 -22.05 1.89
C LYS A 40 0.85 -22.25 0.47
N ILE A 41 1.71 -22.05 -0.53
CA ILE A 41 1.41 -22.34 -1.93
C ILE A 41 1.12 -23.82 -2.11
N TYR A 42 1.95 -24.70 -1.54
CA TYR A 42 1.77 -26.15 -1.64
C TYR A 42 0.48 -26.63 -0.96
N GLU A 43 0.18 -26.13 0.24
CA GLU A 43 -1.07 -26.44 0.96
C GLU A 43 -2.31 -25.95 0.19
N SER A 44 -2.26 -24.71 -0.30
CA SER A 44 -3.35 -24.12 -1.08
C SER A 44 -3.55 -24.85 -2.40
N GLY A 45 -2.47 -25.21 -3.10
CA GLY A 45 -2.50 -26.00 -4.32
C GLY A 45 -3.11 -27.38 -4.09
N THR A 46 -2.74 -28.05 -2.99
CA THR A 46 -3.31 -29.35 -2.59
C THR A 46 -4.81 -29.25 -2.33
N LYS A 47 -5.25 -28.19 -1.66
CA LYS A 47 -6.65 -27.94 -1.36
C LYS A 47 -7.48 -27.61 -2.62
N LEU A 48 -6.92 -26.85 -3.56
CA LEU A 48 -7.63 -26.37 -4.75
C LEU A 48 -7.65 -27.38 -5.89
N PHE A 49 -6.55 -28.08 -6.13
CA PHE A 49 -6.34 -28.92 -7.30
C PHE A 49 -6.10 -30.40 -6.97
N GLY A 50 -6.04 -30.77 -5.69
CA GLY A 50 -5.82 -32.12 -5.22
C GLY A 50 -4.34 -32.48 -5.00
N LYS A 51 -4.11 -33.65 -4.37
CA LYS A 51 -2.78 -34.13 -4.01
C LYS A 51 -1.95 -34.62 -5.20
N GLU A 52 -2.61 -35.19 -6.22
CA GLU A 52 -1.97 -35.70 -7.44
C GLU A 52 -1.89 -34.66 -8.57
N ARG A 53 -1.99 -33.37 -8.23
CA ARG A 53 -1.93 -32.28 -9.21
C ARG A 53 -0.54 -32.18 -9.84
N ASN A 54 -0.49 -31.53 -11.00
CA ASN A 54 0.77 -31.12 -11.61
C ASN A 54 1.42 -30.01 -10.77
N MET A 55 2.71 -30.17 -10.42
CA MET A 55 3.48 -29.15 -9.67
C MET A 55 3.58 -27.81 -10.40
N ASN A 56 3.43 -27.79 -11.74
CA ASN A 56 3.37 -26.54 -12.50
C ASN A 56 2.21 -25.64 -12.05
N THR A 57 1.13 -26.23 -11.55
CA THR A 57 -0.02 -25.50 -11.03
C THR A 57 0.34 -24.69 -9.78
N ASP A 58 1.35 -25.10 -9.00
CA ASP A 58 1.82 -24.35 -7.83
C ASP A 58 2.54 -23.07 -8.25
N PHE A 59 3.35 -23.13 -9.32
CA PHE A 59 3.97 -21.92 -9.89
C PHE A 59 2.92 -20.95 -10.44
N TYR A 60 1.88 -21.46 -11.10
CA TYR A 60 0.74 -20.65 -11.52
C TYR A 60 0.01 -20.02 -10.33
N LEU A 61 -0.28 -20.80 -9.29
CA LEU A 61 -0.95 -20.30 -8.10
C LEU A 61 -0.13 -19.21 -7.39
N ARG A 62 1.20 -19.40 -7.32
CA ARG A 62 2.15 -18.42 -6.79
C ARG A 62 2.14 -17.12 -7.60
N ASP A 63 2.25 -17.20 -8.92
CA ASP A 63 2.30 -16.02 -9.78
C ASP A 63 0.98 -15.22 -9.75
N ILE A 64 -0.16 -15.89 -9.57
CA ILE A 64 -1.46 -15.21 -9.43
C ILE A 64 -1.63 -14.62 -8.02
N ALA A 65 -1.32 -15.36 -6.96
CA ALA A 65 -1.53 -14.91 -5.58
C ALA A 65 -0.54 -13.81 -5.13
N PHE A 66 0.68 -13.86 -5.64
CA PHE A 66 1.78 -12.94 -5.28
C PHE A 66 2.33 -12.23 -6.52
N PHE A 67 1.43 -11.84 -7.43
CA PHE A 67 1.76 -11.14 -8.68
C PHE A 67 2.59 -9.87 -8.44
N ASP A 68 3.74 -9.79 -9.12
CA ASP A 68 4.71 -8.71 -9.02
C ASP A 68 4.86 -7.90 -10.31
N GLY A 69 3.99 -8.15 -11.29
CA GLY A 69 4.05 -7.57 -12.63
C GLY A 69 4.33 -8.60 -13.74
N THR A 70 4.75 -9.82 -13.37
CA THR A 70 5.03 -10.90 -14.34
C THR A 70 4.34 -12.21 -13.96
N CYS A 71 3.97 -13.00 -14.97
CA CYS A 71 3.49 -14.38 -14.78
C CYS A 71 4.13 -15.30 -15.81
N TYR A 72 5.28 -15.88 -15.45
CA TYR A 72 6.02 -16.78 -16.36
C TYR A 72 5.27 -18.10 -16.54
N SER A 73 4.66 -18.61 -15.48
CA SER A 73 3.85 -19.83 -15.51
C SER A 73 2.63 -19.68 -16.43
N CYS A 74 2.01 -18.49 -16.47
CA CYS A 74 0.88 -18.21 -17.35
C CYS A 74 1.27 -18.41 -18.82
N LYS A 75 2.44 -17.88 -19.21
CA LYS A 75 2.93 -17.97 -20.59
C LYS A 75 3.33 -19.41 -20.97
N SER A 76 3.91 -20.16 -20.03
CA SER A 76 4.48 -21.48 -20.30
C SER A 76 3.44 -22.61 -20.23
N HIS A 77 2.39 -22.47 -19.42
CA HIS A 77 1.53 -23.60 -19.06
C HIS A 77 0.06 -23.44 -19.44
N CYS A 78 -0.46 -22.21 -19.52
CA CYS A 78 -1.86 -21.99 -19.85
C CYS A 78 -2.18 -22.39 -21.30
N GLY A 79 -3.18 -23.25 -21.47
CA GLY A 79 -3.59 -23.78 -22.77
C GLY A 79 -2.73 -24.95 -23.28
N VAL A 80 -1.63 -25.27 -22.60
CA VAL A 80 -0.74 -26.40 -22.95
C VAL A 80 -0.88 -27.53 -21.93
N THR A 81 -0.49 -27.25 -20.68
CA THR A 81 -0.45 -28.25 -19.60
C THR A 81 -1.55 -28.04 -18.57
N MET A 82 -2.18 -26.87 -18.54
CA MET A 82 -3.29 -26.55 -17.63
C MET A 82 -4.25 -25.54 -18.25
N ASN A 83 -5.49 -25.55 -17.78
CA ASN A 83 -6.45 -24.50 -18.10
C ASN A 83 -6.39 -23.41 -17.02
N CYS A 84 -6.20 -22.15 -17.44
CA CYS A 84 -6.06 -21.00 -16.56
C CYS A 84 -7.29 -20.09 -16.54
N THR A 85 -8.45 -20.55 -17.01
CA THR A 85 -9.71 -19.78 -17.01
C THR A 85 -10.36 -19.64 -15.63
N ASN A 86 -9.64 -19.89 -14.55
CA ASN A 86 -10.16 -19.77 -13.19
C ASN A 86 -10.37 -18.30 -12.82
N ASP A 87 -11.34 -18.05 -11.95
CA ASP A 87 -11.50 -16.73 -11.32
C ASP A 87 -10.25 -16.41 -10.49
N LEU A 88 -9.43 -15.48 -10.99
CA LEU A 88 -8.18 -15.05 -10.33
C LEU A 88 -8.44 -14.52 -8.93
N GLN A 89 -9.56 -13.80 -8.71
CA GLN A 89 -9.92 -13.28 -7.40
C GLN A 89 -10.30 -14.39 -6.43
N TYR A 90 -10.88 -15.48 -6.93
CA TYR A 90 -11.12 -16.66 -6.12
C TYR A 90 -9.81 -17.31 -5.69
N LEU A 91 -8.87 -17.53 -6.62
CA LEU A 91 -7.55 -18.12 -6.31
C LEU A 91 -6.81 -17.29 -5.26
N VAL A 92 -6.72 -15.97 -5.46
CA VAL A 92 -6.11 -15.04 -4.51
C VAL A 92 -6.72 -15.18 -3.12
N ARG A 93 -8.06 -15.21 -3.01
CA ARG A 93 -8.77 -15.32 -1.73
C ARG A 93 -8.56 -16.65 -1.01
N GLN A 94 -8.27 -17.72 -1.76
CA GLN A 94 -7.99 -19.03 -1.17
C GLN A 94 -6.54 -19.15 -0.67
N VAL A 95 -5.62 -18.42 -1.29
CA VAL A 95 -4.19 -18.43 -0.93
C VAL A 95 -3.88 -17.39 0.14
N ARG A 96 -4.26 -16.12 -0.06
CA ARG A 96 -3.82 -15.02 0.82
C ARG A 96 -4.53 -15.02 2.17
N ALA A 97 -3.78 -14.73 3.22
CA ALA A 97 -4.30 -14.50 4.56
C ALA A 97 -5.09 -13.20 4.66
N ASN A 98 -6.10 -13.22 5.52
CA ASN A 98 -6.73 -12.01 6.02
C ASN A 98 -5.96 -11.45 7.23
N CYS A 99 -6.32 -10.26 7.69
CA CYS A 99 -5.63 -9.61 8.82
C CYS A 99 -5.54 -10.50 10.06
N THR A 100 -6.63 -11.18 10.44
CA THR A 100 -6.68 -11.99 11.66
C THR A 100 -5.72 -13.18 11.66
N LYS A 101 -5.28 -13.62 10.48
CA LYS A 101 -4.28 -14.68 10.33
C LYS A 101 -2.85 -14.14 10.22
N MET A 102 -2.71 -12.85 9.91
CA MET A 102 -1.42 -12.24 9.61
C MET A 102 -0.87 -11.43 10.80
N LEU A 103 -1.74 -10.76 11.56
CA LEU A 103 -1.37 -9.78 12.59
C LEU A 103 -2.06 -10.06 13.92
N ASP A 104 -1.29 -9.99 15.01
CA ASP A 104 -1.80 -10.04 16.38
C ASP A 104 -0.88 -9.28 17.35
N TYR A 105 -1.28 -9.16 18.61
CA TYR A 105 -0.51 -8.51 19.68
C TYR A 105 -0.09 -7.07 19.37
N CYS A 106 -0.98 -6.28 18.78
CA CYS A 106 -0.70 -4.88 18.48
C CYS A 106 -0.69 -4.00 19.74
N GLN A 107 0.32 -3.14 19.85
CA GLN A 107 0.47 -2.19 20.94
C GLN A 107 0.97 -0.84 20.40
N TRP A 108 0.37 0.23 20.91
CA TRP A 108 0.83 1.60 20.70
C TRP A 108 1.27 2.19 22.03
N ASN A 109 2.54 2.58 22.13
CA ASN A 109 3.14 3.10 23.38
C ASN A 109 2.88 2.20 24.61
N GLY A 110 2.92 0.88 24.39
CA GLY A 110 2.67 -0.14 25.41
C GLY A 110 1.19 -0.42 25.70
N GLN A 111 0.25 0.33 25.11
CA GLN A 111 -1.18 0.08 25.25
C GLN A 111 -1.67 -0.88 24.16
N PRO A 112 -2.26 -2.04 24.53
CA PRO A 112 -2.73 -3.01 23.55
C PRO A 112 -3.98 -2.50 22.81
N PHE A 113 -4.08 -2.85 21.52
CA PHE A 113 -5.26 -2.59 20.70
C PHE A 113 -5.54 -3.73 19.74
N ASN A 114 -6.77 -3.83 19.23
CA ASN A 114 -7.12 -4.84 18.24
C ASN A 114 -6.48 -4.52 16.88
N CYS A 115 -5.54 -5.34 16.42
CA CYS A 115 -4.84 -5.12 15.15
C CYS A 115 -5.80 -4.86 13.98
N CYS A 116 -6.78 -5.74 13.78
CA CYS A 116 -7.64 -5.72 12.59
C CYS A 116 -8.77 -4.68 12.62
N SER A 117 -8.94 -3.98 13.74
CA SER A 117 -9.76 -2.77 13.80
C SER A 117 -9.03 -1.52 13.27
N HIS A 118 -7.70 -1.58 13.16
CA HIS A 118 -6.86 -0.42 12.81
C HIS A 118 -5.94 -0.64 11.61
N PHE A 119 -5.47 -1.87 11.39
CA PHE A 119 -4.82 -2.32 10.17
C PHE A 119 -5.91 -2.73 9.17
N LEU A 120 -6.34 -1.76 8.37
CA LEU A 120 -7.49 -1.91 7.49
C LEU A 120 -7.06 -2.25 6.06
N PRO A 121 -7.88 -3.00 5.31
CA PRO A 121 -7.53 -3.43 3.97
C PRO A 121 -7.41 -2.23 3.02
N LEU A 122 -6.30 -2.18 2.30
CA LEU A 122 -5.99 -1.23 1.23
C LEU A 122 -5.66 -2.02 -0.04
N GLU A 123 -6.37 -1.71 -1.14
CA GLU A 123 -6.04 -2.26 -2.46
C GLU A 123 -4.78 -1.59 -3.01
N THR A 124 -3.78 -2.39 -3.40
CA THR A 124 -2.52 -1.94 -4.01
C THR A 124 -2.29 -2.65 -5.34
N GLU A 125 -1.38 -2.14 -6.18
CA GLU A 125 -0.98 -2.83 -7.42
C GLU A 125 -0.27 -4.19 -7.20
N THR A 126 -0.05 -4.59 -5.96
CA THR A 126 0.51 -5.91 -5.55
C THR A 126 -0.47 -6.76 -4.72
N GLY A 127 -1.73 -6.35 -4.69
CA GLY A 127 -2.81 -7.01 -3.95
C GLY A 127 -3.19 -6.27 -2.68
N ILE A 128 -3.97 -6.94 -1.83
CA ILE A 128 -4.46 -6.32 -0.59
C ILE A 128 -3.34 -6.29 0.44
N CYS A 129 -3.14 -5.12 1.03
CA CYS A 129 -2.28 -4.91 2.19
C CYS A 129 -3.14 -4.39 3.34
N TYR A 130 -2.71 -4.65 4.57
CA TYR A 130 -3.36 -4.13 5.77
C TYR A 130 -2.58 -2.94 6.30
N THR A 131 -3.24 -1.79 6.33
CA THR A 131 -2.57 -0.50 6.50
C THR A 131 -3.06 0.22 7.73
N LEU A 132 -2.12 0.57 8.60
CA LEU A 132 -2.31 1.42 9.76
C LEU A 132 -2.15 2.89 9.36
N ASN A 133 -2.96 3.77 9.95
CA ASN A 133 -2.81 5.22 9.85
C ASN A 133 -2.78 5.78 8.41
N SER A 134 -3.51 5.16 7.48
CA SER A 134 -3.66 5.68 6.12
C SER A 134 -4.92 6.52 5.98
N LEU A 135 -4.86 7.56 5.15
CA LEU A 135 -6.02 8.33 4.73
C LEU A 135 -6.91 7.56 3.75
N HIS A 136 -6.37 6.56 3.04
CA HIS A 136 -7.12 5.78 2.05
C HIS A 136 -8.00 4.70 2.67
N THR A 137 -7.80 4.36 3.93
CA THR A 137 -8.63 3.38 4.64
C THR A 137 -9.78 4.08 5.40
N PRO A 138 -10.93 3.41 5.59
CA PRO A 138 -12.01 3.96 6.40
C PRO A 138 -11.55 4.26 7.83
N THR A 139 -11.99 5.36 8.43
CA THR A 139 -11.76 5.57 9.87
C THR A 139 -12.56 4.56 10.68
N GLY A 140 -11.89 3.63 11.35
CA GLY A 140 -12.51 2.67 12.26
C GLY A 140 -13.20 3.36 13.45
N SER A 141 -14.16 2.66 14.07
CA SER A 141 -15.06 3.18 15.12
C SER A 141 -14.38 3.61 16.43
N SER A 142 -13.07 3.37 16.59
CA SER A 142 -12.26 3.79 17.73
C SER A 142 -10.94 4.35 17.19
N ALA A 143 -10.82 5.66 17.01
CA ALA A 143 -9.60 6.25 16.47
C ALA A 143 -8.52 6.34 17.56
N ILE A 144 -7.49 5.51 17.46
CA ILE A 144 -6.23 5.77 18.17
C ILE A 144 -5.52 6.86 17.38
N GLU A 145 -5.18 7.96 18.05
CA GLU A 145 -4.35 8.99 17.46
C GLU A 145 -2.87 8.55 17.55
N PHE A 146 -2.30 8.19 16.40
CA PHE A 146 -0.90 7.83 16.27
C PHE A 146 -0.04 9.09 16.20
N ILE A 147 0.02 9.82 17.31
CA ILE A 147 0.74 11.10 17.43
C ILE A 147 1.89 10.94 18.42
N SER A 148 3.02 11.56 18.08
CA SER A 148 4.20 11.71 18.94
C SER A 148 4.47 13.18 19.20
N ASN A 149 4.78 13.55 20.43
CA ASN A 149 5.17 14.92 20.78
C ASN A 149 6.21 14.93 21.91
N ARG A 150 6.65 16.12 22.31
CA ARG A 150 7.66 16.29 23.35
C ARG A 150 7.26 15.67 24.70
N LYS A 151 5.96 15.57 25.01
CA LYS A 151 5.44 15.02 26.26
C LYS A 151 5.37 13.49 26.24
N THR A 152 4.91 12.91 25.13
CA THR A 152 4.80 11.44 24.97
C THR A 152 6.12 10.79 24.63
N GLY A 153 7.06 11.55 24.05
CA GLY A 153 8.27 11.00 23.44
C GLY A 153 7.99 10.35 22.09
N PRO A 154 8.98 9.63 21.53
CA PRO A 154 8.84 8.94 20.25
C PRO A 154 7.81 7.82 20.35
N GLY A 155 6.88 7.78 19.39
CA GLY A 155 5.88 6.73 19.28
C GLY A 155 6.51 5.36 19.05
N ARG A 156 5.93 4.33 19.69
CA ARG A 156 6.35 2.93 19.58
C ARG A 156 5.18 2.06 19.16
N LEU A 157 5.31 1.44 18.01
CA LEU A 157 4.36 0.46 17.49
C LEU A 157 4.99 -0.93 17.57
N ASN A 158 4.34 -1.84 18.30
CA ASN A 158 4.72 -3.25 18.35
C ASN A 158 3.56 -4.09 17.81
N PHE A 159 3.86 -5.15 17.07
CA PHE A 159 2.89 -6.14 16.61
C PHE A 159 3.62 -7.45 16.28
N GLN A 160 2.89 -8.55 16.25
CA GLN A 160 3.39 -9.85 15.81
C GLN A 160 2.84 -10.18 14.42
N VAL A 161 3.68 -10.84 13.62
CA VAL A 161 3.34 -11.35 12.29
C VAL A 161 3.43 -12.87 12.29
N PHE A 162 2.45 -13.55 11.69
CA PHE A 162 2.43 -15.02 11.60
C PHE A 162 2.71 -15.56 10.20
N GLU A 163 2.80 -14.69 9.22
CA GLU A 163 3.10 -15.02 7.82
C GLU A 163 4.41 -14.34 7.39
N SER A 164 4.99 -14.80 6.28
CA SER A 164 6.00 -13.98 5.60
C SER A 164 5.31 -12.72 5.08
N VAL A 165 5.82 -11.54 5.46
CA VAL A 165 5.22 -10.26 5.08
C VAL A 165 6.26 -9.30 4.56
N ARG A 166 5.81 -8.37 3.72
CA ARG A 166 6.54 -7.18 3.33
C ARG A 166 5.88 -5.98 4.00
N MET A 167 6.65 -5.30 4.84
CA MET A 167 6.23 -4.07 5.49
C MET A 167 6.72 -2.86 4.71
N PHE A 168 5.88 -1.85 4.57
CA PHE A 168 6.19 -0.55 4.00
C PHE A 168 5.90 0.56 5.00
N ILE A 169 6.76 1.56 5.04
CA ILE A 169 6.59 2.80 5.78
C ILE A 169 6.37 3.91 4.76
N HIS A 170 5.34 4.71 4.93
CA HIS A 170 5.04 5.80 3.99
C HIS A 170 4.18 6.89 4.64
N ALA A 171 3.97 8.01 3.95
CA ALA A 171 3.06 9.06 4.41
C ALA A 171 1.60 8.56 4.46
N PRO A 172 0.73 9.14 5.31
CA PRO A 172 -0.67 8.72 5.41
C PRO A 172 -1.48 8.78 4.10
N ASP A 173 -1.17 9.72 3.20
CA ASP A 173 -1.75 9.88 1.87
C ASP A 173 -1.06 9.02 0.79
N ASP A 174 0.07 8.41 1.08
CA ASP A 174 0.76 7.49 0.16
C ASP A 174 0.18 6.07 0.20
N VAL A 175 0.51 5.28 -0.82
CA VAL A 175 0.16 3.87 -0.96
C VAL A 175 1.39 3.06 -1.36
N PRO A 176 1.51 1.79 -0.93
CA PRO A 176 2.57 0.91 -1.41
C PRO A 176 2.47 0.68 -2.93
N TYR A 177 3.62 0.67 -3.59
CA TYR A 177 3.74 0.50 -5.03
C TYR A 177 5.03 -0.27 -5.39
N ILE A 178 5.13 -0.81 -6.60
CA ILE A 178 6.23 -1.69 -7.07
C ILE A 178 7.59 -1.00 -6.93
N ASN A 179 7.63 0.31 -7.18
CA ASN A 179 8.85 1.12 -7.13
C ASN A 179 9.06 1.79 -5.76
N HIS A 180 8.42 1.29 -4.70
CA HIS A 180 8.61 1.84 -3.35
C HIS A 180 10.09 1.83 -2.94
N PRO A 181 10.62 2.91 -2.34
CA PRO A 181 12.01 3.00 -1.89
C PRO A 181 12.43 1.80 -1.04
N GLN A 182 13.69 1.37 -1.19
CA GLN A 182 14.19 0.15 -0.53
C GLN A 182 14.43 0.34 0.97
N ASP A 183 14.79 1.54 1.37
CA ASP A 183 14.96 1.98 2.76
C ASP A 183 13.63 2.13 3.51
N GLU A 184 12.52 2.26 2.77
CA GLU A 184 11.17 2.36 3.32
C GLU A 184 10.39 1.04 3.29
N LYS A 185 11.03 -0.07 2.91
CA LYS A 185 10.40 -1.39 2.93
C LYS A 185 11.31 -2.47 3.51
N THR A 186 10.70 -3.46 4.16
CA THR A 186 11.42 -4.60 4.71
C THR A 186 10.61 -5.89 4.52
N VAL A 187 11.30 -7.02 4.36
CA VAL A 187 10.67 -8.35 4.33
C VAL A 187 10.93 -9.04 5.66
N LEU A 188 9.85 -9.46 6.31
CA LEU A 188 9.86 -10.19 7.56
C LEU A 188 9.46 -11.63 7.28
N ASN A 189 10.38 -12.55 7.52
CA ASN A 189 10.09 -13.98 7.41
C ASN A 189 9.59 -14.52 8.75
N TRP A 190 8.90 -15.66 8.69
CA TRP A 190 8.42 -16.33 9.89
C TRP A 190 9.58 -16.60 10.88
N GLY A 191 9.33 -16.35 12.17
CA GLY A 191 10.32 -16.51 13.24
C GLY A 191 11.37 -15.39 13.35
N SER A 192 11.31 -14.37 12.49
CA SER A 192 12.21 -13.21 12.58
C SER A 192 11.67 -12.14 13.52
N VAL A 193 12.59 -11.44 14.21
CA VAL A 193 12.29 -10.23 14.98
C VAL A 193 12.98 -9.06 14.29
N SER A 194 12.23 -8.01 13.99
CA SER A 194 12.76 -6.79 13.36
C SER A 194 12.43 -5.58 14.21
N SER A 195 13.39 -4.66 14.31
CA SER A 195 13.25 -3.38 14.98
C SER A 195 13.75 -2.30 14.03
N LEU A 196 12.89 -1.31 13.78
CA LEU A 196 13.16 -0.20 12.87
C LEU A 196 13.05 1.11 13.63
N ILE A 197 14.06 1.95 13.49
CA ILE A 197 14.11 3.29 14.07
C ILE A 197 14.32 4.27 12.92
N PHE A 198 13.42 5.23 12.79
CA PHE A 198 13.45 6.22 11.72
C PHE A 198 13.12 7.60 12.28
N HIS A 199 13.48 8.63 11.52
CA HIS A 199 13.17 10.02 11.83
C HIS A 199 12.09 10.52 10.86
N VAL A 200 11.04 11.13 11.39
CA VAL A 200 9.97 11.73 10.57
C VAL A 200 10.18 13.23 10.51
N ASN A 201 10.25 13.77 9.30
CA ASN A 201 10.20 15.20 9.05
C ASN A 201 8.85 15.55 8.46
N GLU A 202 8.04 16.31 9.18
CA GLU A 202 6.80 16.85 8.65
C GLU A 202 7.04 18.21 8.00
N ILE A 203 6.41 18.40 6.84
CA ILE A 203 6.39 19.67 6.14
C ILE A 203 4.96 20.19 6.26
N ASP A 204 4.81 21.33 6.92
CA ASP A 204 3.54 22.03 6.99
C ASP A 204 3.50 23.18 5.99
N ASN A 205 2.31 23.42 5.45
CA ASN A 205 2.10 24.43 4.44
C ASN A 205 1.36 25.60 5.05
N ASP A 206 1.81 26.83 4.75
CA ASP A 206 1.08 28.03 5.15
C ASP A 206 -0.39 27.93 4.68
N PRO A 207 -1.38 28.25 5.54
CA PRO A 207 -2.79 28.15 5.18
C PRO A 207 -3.18 28.90 3.89
N THR A 208 -2.46 29.98 3.56
CA THR A 208 -2.69 30.78 2.36
C THR A 208 -2.26 30.08 1.07
N LEU A 209 -1.39 29.06 1.14
CA LEU A 209 -0.92 28.32 -0.03
C LEU A 209 -2.08 27.66 -0.79
N LYS A 210 -3.17 27.32 -0.10
CA LYS A 210 -4.40 26.77 -0.69
C LYS A 210 -5.03 27.68 -1.74
N TYR A 211 -4.80 29.00 -1.67
CA TYR A 211 -5.32 29.97 -2.64
C TYR A 211 -4.42 30.13 -3.88
N VAL A 212 -3.20 29.59 -3.86
CA VAL A 212 -2.30 29.58 -5.02
C VAL A 212 -2.72 28.43 -5.95
N PRO A 213 -3.01 28.69 -7.23
CA PRO A 213 -3.39 27.65 -8.19
C PRO A 213 -2.33 26.56 -8.33
N VAL A 214 -2.77 25.32 -8.59
CA VAL A 214 -1.89 24.14 -8.74
C VAL A 214 -0.84 24.35 -9.82
N GLU A 215 -1.23 24.97 -10.95
CA GLU A 215 -0.35 25.25 -12.09
C GLU A 215 0.80 26.21 -11.73
N GLN A 216 0.59 27.07 -10.73
CA GLN A 216 1.57 28.06 -10.28
C GLN A 216 2.53 27.47 -9.24
N ARG A 217 2.04 26.59 -8.35
CA ARG A 217 2.87 25.96 -7.30
C ARG A 217 3.44 24.59 -7.67
N ASN A 218 3.01 24.01 -8.79
CA ASN A 218 3.46 22.71 -9.32
C ASN A 218 3.30 21.51 -8.37
N CYS A 219 2.47 21.63 -7.33
CA CYS A 219 2.15 20.57 -6.38
C CYS A 219 0.66 20.57 -6.03
N ARG A 220 0.16 19.41 -5.60
CA ARG A 220 -1.24 19.19 -5.24
C ARG A 220 -1.36 18.80 -3.77
N PHE A 221 -2.41 19.29 -3.12
CA PHE A 221 -2.82 18.76 -1.83
C PHE A 221 -3.54 17.42 -1.98
N PRO A 222 -3.61 16.58 -0.92
CA PRO A 222 -4.31 15.31 -0.97
C PRO A 222 -5.77 15.39 -1.43
N ASN A 223 -6.45 16.50 -1.12
CA ASN A 223 -7.84 16.73 -1.52
C ASN A 223 -8.01 17.23 -2.96
N GLU A 224 -6.95 17.64 -3.64
CA GLU A 224 -6.98 18.10 -5.05
C GLU A 224 -6.82 16.94 -6.01
N ASN A 225 -7.59 15.88 -5.72
CA ASN A 225 -7.44 14.59 -6.33
C ASN A 225 -8.05 14.53 -7.72
N ILE A 226 -7.23 14.09 -8.68
CA ILE A 226 -7.59 13.88 -10.09
C ILE A 226 -7.54 12.39 -10.47
N LEU A 227 -7.17 11.53 -9.51
CA LEU A 227 -6.97 10.10 -9.68
C LEU A 227 -8.32 9.39 -9.63
N LYS A 228 -8.39 8.22 -10.27
CA LYS A 228 -9.58 7.35 -10.21
C LYS A 228 -9.35 6.08 -9.39
N SER A 229 -8.09 5.73 -9.15
CA SER A 229 -7.69 4.55 -8.38
C SER A 229 -7.82 4.73 -6.86
N TYR A 230 -7.62 5.94 -6.35
CA TYR A 230 -7.53 6.23 -4.92
C TYR A 230 -8.29 7.49 -4.52
N ARG A 231 -8.64 7.60 -3.24
CA ARG A 231 -9.46 8.69 -2.69
C ARG A 231 -8.70 10.01 -2.53
N TYR A 232 -7.42 9.94 -2.19
CA TYR A 232 -6.56 11.10 -2.03
C TYR A 232 -5.44 11.13 -3.07
N TYR A 233 -4.98 12.32 -3.38
CA TYR A 233 -3.79 12.51 -4.22
C TYR A 233 -2.53 12.29 -3.41
N SER A 234 -1.59 11.56 -3.99
CA SER A 234 -0.19 11.53 -3.58
C SER A 234 0.66 11.10 -4.78
N TYR A 235 1.97 11.23 -4.65
CA TYR A 235 2.88 10.82 -5.73
C TYR A 235 2.75 9.32 -6.03
N SER A 236 2.77 8.49 -4.99
CA SER A 236 2.65 7.03 -5.13
C SER A 236 1.32 6.62 -5.75
N ALA A 237 0.20 7.19 -5.29
CA ALA A 237 -1.13 6.93 -5.85
C ALA A 237 -1.22 7.35 -7.33
N CYS A 238 -0.57 8.47 -7.70
CA CYS A 238 -0.51 8.93 -9.08
C CYS A 238 0.29 7.99 -9.99
N VAL A 239 1.40 7.45 -9.51
CA VAL A 239 2.19 6.45 -10.24
C VAL A 239 1.35 5.20 -10.53
N VAL A 240 0.61 4.69 -9.55
CA VAL A 240 -0.28 3.53 -9.73
C VAL A 240 -1.41 3.84 -10.73
N ASP A 241 -2.08 4.98 -10.59
CA ASP A 241 -3.13 5.43 -11.53
C ASP A 241 -2.60 5.56 -12.97
N CYS A 242 -1.38 6.07 -13.12
CA CYS A 242 -0.70 6.20 -14.41
C CYS A 242 -0.44 4.82 -15.05
N ARG A 243 0.06 3.84 -14.27
CA ARG A 243 0.24 2.47 -14.76
C ARG A 243 -1.09 1.82 -15.14
N ALA A 244 -2.14 1.99 -14.34
CA ALA A 244 -3.47 1.50 -14.65
C ALA A 244 -3.98 2.06 -16.00
N LYS A 245 -3.86 3.38 -16.20
CA LYS A 245 -4.22 4.05 -17.46
C LYS A 245 -3.39 3.55 -18.64
N ALA A 246 -2.08 3.33 -18.46
CA ALA A 246 -1.22 2.79 -19.49
C ALA A 246 -1.61 1.36 -19.88
N GLN A 247 -1.92 0.50 -18.92
CA GLN A 247 -2.43 -0.86 -19.16
C GLN A 247 -3.73 -0.83 -19.97
N ILE A 248 -4.69 0.02 -19.59
CA ILE A 248 -5.95 0.17 -20.36
C ILE A 248 -5.67 0.68 -21.78
N LYS A 249 -4.78 1.66 -21.94
CA LYS A 249 -4.47 2.23 -23.26
C LYS A 249 -3.81 1.22 -24.19
N LEU A 250 -2.95 0.35 -23.66
CA LEU A 250 -2.16 -0.60 -24.45
C LEU A 250 -2.88 -1.94 -24.66
N CYS A 251 -3.56 -2.44 -23.63
CA CYS A 251 -4.11 -3.80 -23.58
C CYS A 251 -5.64 -3.84 -23.43
N ASN A 252 -6.30 -2.70 -23.25
CA ASN A 252 -7.75 -2.59 -22.99
C ASN A 252 -8.23 -3.30 -21.71
N CYS A 253 -7.31 -3.67 -20.82
CA CYS A 253 -7.58 -4.29 -19.52
C CYS A 253 -6.48 -3.90 -18.50
N THR A 254 -6.69 -4.27 -17.24
CA THR A 254 -5.69 -4.16 -16.15
C THR A 254 -5.53 -5.52 -15.50
N HIS A 255 -4.38 -5.78 -14.86
CA HIS A 255 -4.24 -7.02 -14.07
C HIS A 255 -5.14 -7.01 -12.83
N HIS A 256 -5.35 -8.19 -12.24
CA HIS A 256 -6.34 -8.45 -11.19
C HIS A 256 -6.08 -7.74 -9.85
N PHE A 257 -4.87 -7.25 -9.61
CA PHE A 257 -4.56 -6.42 -8.43
C PHE A 257 -4.65 -4.92 -8.68
N MET A 258 -4.75 -4.47 -9.93
CA MET A 258 -4.80 -3.04 -10.19
C MET A 258 -6.05 -2.44 -9.53
N PRO A 259 -5.91 -1.39 -8.70
CA PRO A 259 -7.05 -0.70 -8.11
C PRO A 259 -8.02 -0.23 -9.21
N LYS A 260 -9.31 -0.36 -8.95
CA LYS A 260 -10.33 -0.03 -9.94
C LYS A 260 -10.36 1.47 -10.22
N LEU A 261 -10.26 1.83 -11.49
CA LEU A 261 -10.36 3.23 -11.94
C LEU A 261 -11.83 3.67 -11.99
N GLY A 262 -12.39 4.03 -10.83
CA GLY A 262 -13.81 4.36 -10.68
C GLY A 262 -14.75 3.18 -10.98
N GLU A 263 -16.05 3.35 -10.72
CA GLU A 263 -17.06 2.31 -10.96
C GLU A 263 -17.24 2.03 -12.46
N ARG A 264 -16.42 1.12 -13.01
CA ARG A 264 -16.73 0.43 -14.26
C ARG A 264 -16.71 -1.07 -14.04
N LYS A 265 -17.81 -1.69 -14.47
CA LYS A 265 -18.16 -3.10 -14.32
C LYS A 265 -17.00 -4.00 -14.71
N ILE A 266 -16.79 -5.00 -13.86
CA ILE A 266 -15.88 -6.13 -14.03
C ILE A 266 -16.12 -6.75 -15.41
N THR A 267 -15.13 -6.69 -16.29
CA THR A 267 -15.01 -7.63 -17.41
C THR A 267 -13.90 -8.59 -17.05
N ASN A 268 -14.29 -9.84 -16.75
CA ASN A 268 -13.36 -10.96 -16.73
C ASN A 268 -12.78 -11.09 -18.14
N SER A 269 -11.47 -10.94 -18.27
CA SER A 269 -10.71 -11.33 -19.46
C SER A 269 -9.40 -11.93 -18.99
#